data_AF-A0A2M9J9M1-F1
#
_entry.id   AF-A0A2M9J9M1-F1
#
_cell.length_a   1.000
_cell.length_b   1.000
_cell.length_c   1.000
_cell.angle_alpha   90.00
_cell.angle_beta   90.00
_cell.angle_gamma   90.00
#
_symmetry.space_group_name_H-M   'P 1'
#
loop_
_entity.id
_entity.type
_entity.pdbx_description
1 polymer ?
#
loop_
_entity_poly.entity_id
_entity_poly.type
_entity_poly.pdbx_seq_one_letter_code
_entity_poly.pdbx_strand_id
1 'polypeptide(L)'
;MRKEGGPILVIQPRHHHRCTGCGRAPLRHLVLESGSPLCLDCADLGHLVFLPRGDTALTRRARAGSSLSAIVVRRDRRRRRYERQGVFVEEAALAAAEAACLADAEARARRRARDAERRAAEDVRFTAALTAEILRLFPGCPAGRARDIAEHASVRGSGRVGRSAAGRALDAAAVTAAVRASVRHLDTEYDALLMARVPHGRARARVAAAIDAVLAAWAAGEPCEPPAAGPDDACEPPAAGPDDACEPPAAGPGDACEPPAAGPGDACEPPAAGRASPASRPPQGRAR
;
A
#
# COMPACT_ATOMS: atom_id res chain seq x y z
N MET A 1 -34.73 31.05 -24.52
CA MET A 1 -35.20 30.52 -23.22
C MET A 1 -33.99 30.34 -22.29
N ARG A 2 -34.12 30.65 -20.99
CA ARG A 2 -33.02 30.44 -20.02
C ARG A 2 -32.89 28.94 -19.72
N LYS A 3 -31.67 28.41 -19.68
CA LYS A 3 -31.41 27.08 -19.12
C LYS A 3 -31.41 27.19 -17.59
N GLU A 4 -32.57 27.07 -16.97
CA GLU A 4 -32.73 26.93 -15.52
C GLU A 4 -32.38 25.47 -15.11
N GLY A 5 -31.17 25.04 -15.47
CA GLY A 5 -30.69 23.66 -15.40
C GLY A 5 -29.85 23.36 -14.16
N GLY A 6 -30.32 23.77 -12.99
CA GLY A 6 -29.71 23.35 -11.72
C GLY A 6 -29.96 21.87 -11.44
N PRO A 7 -29.05 21.14 -10.77
CA PRO A 7 -29.34 19.77 -10.34
C PRO A 7 -30.45 19.79 -9.27
N ILE A 8 -31.44 18.91 -9.40
CA ILE A 8 -32.48 18.75 -8.38
C ILE A 8 -31.83 18.34 -7.06
N LEU A 9 -32.18 19.02 -5.97
CA LEU A 9 -31.62 18.79 -4.63
C LEU A 9 -32.66 18.15 -3.73
N VAL A 10 -32.33 16.96 -3.21
CA VAL A 10 -33.12 16.26 -2.20
C VAL A 10 -32.42 16.38 -0.86
N ILE A 11 -33.13 16.84 0.15
CA ILE A 11 -32.62 17.00 1.51
C ILE A 11 -33.02 15.77 2.33
N GLN A 12 -32.05 15.15 3.02
CA GLN A 12 -32.32 14.28 4.17
C GLN A 12 -32.44 15.18 5.42
N PRO A 13 -33.66 15.43 5.93
CA PRO A 13 -33.84 16.27 7.11
C PRO A 13 -33.33 15.58 8.38
N ARG A 14 -33.14 16.35 9.45
CA ARG A 14 -32.83 15.83 10.79
C ARG A 14 -33.96 16.01 11.80
N HIS A 15 -35.03 16.66 11.38
CA HIS A 15 -36.27 16.87 12.13
C HIS A 15 -37.44 16.34 11.30
N HIS A 16 -38.60 16.14 11.92
CA HIS A 16 -39.78 15.69 11.20
C HIS A 16 -40.37 16.84 10.37
N HIS A 17 -40.54 16.60 9.07
CA HIS A 17 -41.31 17.46 8.18
C HIS A 17 -42.55 16.71 7.69
N ARG A 18 -43.58 17.47 7.32
CA ARG A 18 -44.81 17.01 6.67
C ARG A 18 -44.82 17.51 5.22
N CYS A 19 -45.21 16.65 4.28
CA CYS A 19 -45.41 17.04 2.88
C CYS A 19 -46.60 18.03 2.78
N THR A 20 -46.41 19.14 2.06
CA THR A 20 -47.50 20.11 1.81
C THR A 20 -48.55 19.61 0.82
N GLY A 21 -48.18 18.75 -0.13
CA GLY A 21 -49.11 18.18 -1.12
C GLY A 21 -50.01 17.07 -0.56
N CYS A 22 -49.43 16.04 0.08
CA CYS A 22 -50.17 14.85 0.52
C CYS A 22 -50.28 14.67 2.05
N GLY A 23 -49.77 15.62 2.85
CA GLY A 23 -49.83 15.54 4.31
C GLY A 23 -48.97 14.44 4.97
N ARG A 24 -48.21 13.63 4.20
CA ARG A 24 -47.37 12.54 4.70
C ARG A 24 -46.25 13.05 5.63
N ALA A 25 -46.08 12.39 6.78
CA ALA A 25 -44.99 12.63 7.74
C ALA A 25 -44.62 11.33 8.48
N PRO A 26 -43.37 11.16 8.97
CA PRO A 26 -42.21 12.04 8.74
C PRO A 26 -41.54 11.75 7.39
N LEU A 27 -41.06 12.81 6.72
CA LEU A 27 -40.31 12.66 5.47
C LEU A 27 -38.85 12.22 5.73
N ARG A 28 -38.42 11.08 5.16
CA ARG A 28 -37.02 10.63 5.15
C ARG A 28 -36.15 11.37 4.13
N HIS A 29 -36.78 11.82 3.06
CA HIS A 29 -36.23 12.60 1.97
C HIS A 29 -37.28 13.64 1.58
N LEU A 30 -36.88 14.88 1.34
CA LEU A 30 -37.78 15.94 0.87
C LEU A 30 -37.13 16.79 -0.22
N VAL A 31 -37.95 17.34 -1.11
CA VAL A 31 -37.59 18.42 -2.03
C VAL A 31 -38.15 19.72 -1.45
N LEU A 32 -37.44 20.83 -1.64
CA LEU A 32 -37.97 22.16 -1.35
C LEU A 32 -38.38 22.82 -2.66
N GLU A 33 -39.68 22.95 -2.88
CA GLU A 33 -40.26 23.68 -4.01
C GLU A 33 -40.89 24.97 -3.51
N SER A 34 -40.42 26.12 -4.00
CA SER A 34 -40.86 27.45 -3.53
C SER A 34 -40.84 27.62 -2.00
N GLY A 35 -39.90 26.95 -1.31
CA GLY A 35 -39.78 26.93 0.15
C GLY A 35 -40.66 25.90 0.88
N SER A 36 -41.58 25.23 0.17
CA SER A 36 -42.46 24.20 0.73
C SER A 36 -41.83 22.80 0.65
N PRO A 37 -41.89 21.99 1.73
CA PRO A 37 -41.37 20.62 1.72
C PRO A 37 -42.35 19.63 1.05
N LEU A 38 -41.89 18.97 -0.01
CA LEU A 38 -42.60 17.89 -0.69
C LEU A 38 -41.92 16.53 -0.46
N CYS A 39 -42.72 15.46 -0.41
CA CYS A 39 -42.19 14.09 -0.50
C CYS A 39 -41.79 13.77 -1.95
N LEU A 40 -41.00 12.70 -2.14
CA LEU A 40 -40.53 12.29 -3.47
C LEU A 40 -41.70 12.04 -4.44
N ASP A 41 -42.79 11.43 -3.96
CA ASP A 41 -43.98 11.15 -4.78
C ASP A 41 -44.65 12.43 -5.29
N CYS A 42 -44.81 13.45 -4.43
CA CYS A 42 -45.41 14.74 -4.80
C CYS A 42 -44.47 15.66 -5.58
N ALA A 43 -43.20 15.30 -5.73
CA ALA A 43 -42.20 16.01 -6.53
C ALA A 43 -41.82 15.22 -7.80
N ASP A 44 -42.64 14.23 -8.18
CA ASP A 44 -42.45 13.31 -9.32
C ASP A 44 -41.12 12.53 -9.33
N LEU A 45 -40.45 12.43 -8.17
CA LEU A 45 -39.20 11.66 -7.98
C LEU A 45 -39.42 10.27 -7.36
N GLY A 46 -40.67 9.90 -7.02
CA GLY A 46 -40.98 8.66 -6.29
C GLY A 46 -40.60 7.36 -7.02
N HIS A 47 -40.44 7.43 -8.35
CA HIS A 47 -40.02 6.31 -9.20
C HIS A 47 -38.48 6.12 -9.28
N LEU A 48 -37.69 7.01 -8.66
CA LEU A 48 -36.23 6.93 -8.68
C LEU A 48 -35.69 6.10 -7.51
N VAL A 49 -34.65 5.31 -7.77
CA VAL A 49 -33.95 4.49 -6.80
C VAL A 49 -32.82 5.28 -6.15
N PHE A 50 -32.65 5.15 -4.83
CA PHE A 50 -31.59 5.82 -4.08
C PHE A 50 -30.26 5.05 -4.16
N LEU A 51 -29.27 5.63 -4.84
CA LEU A 51 -27.89 5.15 -4.85
C LEU A 51 -27.06 5.91 -3.79
N PRO A 52 -26.58 5.25 -2.71
CA PRO A 52 -25.72 5.88 -1.72
C PRO A 52 -24.34 6.26 -2.29
N ARG A 53 -23.63 7.18 -1.61
CA ARG A 53 -22.23 7.49 -1.91
C ARG A 53 -21.33 6.29 -1.59
N GLY A 54 -20.31 6.06 -2.41
CA GLY A 54 -19.32 5.00 -2.19
C GLY A 54 -18.48 4.81 -3.45
N ASP A 55 -19.00 4.03 -4.40
CA ASP A 55 -18.36 3.85 -5.71
C ASP A 55 -18.57 5.09 -6.60
N THR A 56 -17.47 5.80 -6.87
CA THR A 56 -17.43 6.98 -7.75
C THR A 56 -17.68 6.63 -9.22
N ALA A 57 -17.27 5.46 -9.70
CA ALA A 57 -17.52 5.03 -11.06
C ALA A 57 -19.01 4.69 -11.26
N LEU A 58 -19.60 3.93 -10.34
CA LEU A 58 -21.02 3.59 -10.34
C LEU A 58 -21.90 4.84 -10.23
N THR A 59 -21.68 5.68 -9.21
CA THR A 59 -22.48 6.90 -9.00
C THR A 59 -22.33 7.95 -10.11
N ARG A 60 -21.21 7.94 -10.85
CA ARG A 60 -21.04 8.77 -12.05
C ARG A 60 -21.78 8.20 -13.24
N ARG A 61 -21.71 6.88 -13.48
CA ARG A 61 -22.36 6.19 -14.60
C ARG A 61 -23.88 6.18 -14.47
N ALA A 62 -24.40 5.76 -13.32
CA ALA A 62 -25.84 5.72 -13.07
C ALA A 62 -26.45 7.12 -13.24
N ARG A 63 -25.79 8.17 -12.74
CA ARG A 63 -26.25 9.55 -12.96
C ARG A 63 -26.17 10.01 -14.43
N ALA A 64 -25.18 9.55 -15.19
CA ALA A 64 -25.00 9.92 -16.60
C ALA A 64 -25.95 9.17 -17.55
N GLY A 65 -26.35 7.95 -17.20
CA GLY A 65 -27.33 7.16 -17.95
C GLY A 65 -28.79 7.42 -17.58
N SER A 66 -29.03 8.21 -16.52
CA SER A 66 -30.36 8.53 -16.01
C SER A 66 -30.88 9.83 -16.62
N SER A 67 -32.07 9.80 -17.20
CA SER A 67 -32.72 10.98 -17.81
C SER A 67 -33.07 12.04 -16.75
N LEU A 68 -33.55 11.58 -15.59
CA LEU A 68 -33.86 12.36 -14.40
C LEU A 68 -32.92 11.95 -13.27
N SER A 69 -32.34 12.89 -12.52
CA SER A 69 -31.55 12.56 -11.33
C SER A 69 -31.58 13.67 -10.27
N ALA A 70 -31.56 13.29 -9.00
CA ALA A 70 -31.60 14.23 -7.89
C ALA A 70 -30.51 13.97 -6.85
N ILE A 71 -29.71 14.98 -6.51
CA ILE A 71 -28.57 14.85 -5.61
C ILE A 71 -29.07 14.89 -4.16
N VAL A 72 -28.75 13.86 -3.38
CA VAL A 72 -29.13 13.78 -1.97
C VAL A 72 -28.08 14.43 -1.09
N VAL A 73 -28.49 15.43 -0.30
CA VAL A 73 -27.64 16.16 0.66
C VAL A 73 -28.19 16.06 2.07
N ARG A 74 -27.28 16.09 3.05
CA ARG A 74 -27.63 16.12 4.49
C ARG A 74 -26.80 17.18 5.20
N ARG A 75 -27.42 17.92 6.12
CA ARG A 75 -26.72 18.92 6.94
C ARG A 75 -25.85 18.24 7.99
N ASP A 76 -24.53 18.40 7.88
CA ASP A 76 -23.62 18.11 8.99
C ASP A 76 -23.68 19.27 9.99
N ARG A 77 -24.07 18.96 11.23
CA ARG A 77 -24.09 19.91 12.36
C ARG A 77 -22.68 20.23 12.86
N ARG A 78 -21.75 19.28 12.83
CA ARG A 78 -20.37 19.46 13.31
C ARG A 78 -19.60 20.39 12.38
N ARG A 79 -19.61 20.10 11.07
CA ARG A 79 -18.90 20.89 10.05
C ARG A 79 -19.71 22.06 9.45
N ARG A 80 -20.91 22.35 9.98
CA ARG A 80 -21.82 23.44 9.56
C ARG A 80 -22.00 23.56 8.03
N ARG A 81 -22.04 22.43 7.31
CA ARG A 81 -22.14 22.37 5.83
C ARG A 81 -23.12 21.28 5.38
N TYR A 82 -23.55 21.34 4.13
CA TYR A 82 -24.25 20.22 3.50
C TYR A 82 -23.24 19.24 2.91
N GLU A 83 -23.44 17.95 3.15
CA GLU A 83 -22.63 16.87 2.57
C GLU A 83 -23.48 15.99 1.67
N ARG A 84 -22.96 15.63 0.50
CA ARG A 84 -23.62 14.68 -0.41
C ARG A 84 -23.64 13.28 0.22
N GLN A 85 -24.83 12.69 0.27
CA GLN A 85 -25.07 11.33 0.80
C GLN A 85 -25.28 10.30 -0.30
N GLY A 86 -25.72 10.72 -1.49
CA GLY A 86 -25.99 9.85 -2.63
C GLY A 86 -26.60 10.60 -3.81
N VAL A 87 -27.37 9.88 -4.63
CA VAL A 87 -28.14 10.40 -5.76
C VAL A 87 -29.34 9.49 -6.02
N PHE A 88 -30.49 10.06 -6.36
CA PHE A 88 -31.63 9.35 -6.94
C PHE A 88 -31.46 9.26 -8.45
N VAL A 89 -31.66 8.07 -9.01
CA VAL A 89 -31.50 7.73 -10.43
C VAL A 89 -32.58 6.72 -10.86
N GLU A 90 -32.83 6.62 -12.16
CA GLU A 90 -33.70 5.59 -12.73
C GLU A 90 -33.11 4.20 -12.50
N GLU A 91 -33.97 3.22 -12.23
CA GLU A 91 -33.57 1.83 -11.95
C GLU A 91 -32.80 1.21 -13.13
N ALA A 92 -33.27 1.43 -14.36
CA ALA A 92 -32.60 0.96 -15.57
C ALA A 92 -31.19 1.57 -15.75
N ALA A 93 -31.01 2.85 -15.39
CA ALA A 93 -29.73 3.53 -15.44
C ALA A 93 -28.75 3.01 -14.37
N LEU A 94 -29.26 2.65 -13.19
CA LEU A 94 -28.48 1.98 -12.15
C LEU A 94 -28.04 0.58 -12.61
N ALA A 95 -28.97 -0.27 -13.05
CA ALA A 95 -28.68 -1.63 -13.48
C ALA A 95 -27.66 -1.68 -14.64
N ALA A 96 -27.80 -0.79 -15.63
CA ALA A 96 -26.83 -0.66 -16.73
C ALA A 96 -25.44 -0.21 -16.23
N ALA A 97 -25.39 0.68 -15.24
CA ALA A 97 -24.13 1.12 -14.64
C ALA A 97 -23.44 0.03 -13.79
N GLU A 98 -24.21 -0.79 -13.07
CA GLU A 98 -23.71 -1.94 -12.31
C GLU A 98 -23.12 -3.00 -13.25
N ALA A 99 -23.85 -3.38 -14.31
CA ALA A 99 -23.36 -4.31 -15.32
C ALA A 99 -22.05 -3.82 -15.97
N ALA A 100 -21.96 -2.54 -16.33
CA ALA A 100 -20.73 -1.95 -16.87
C ALA A 100 -19.56 -1.94 -15.85
N CYS A 101 -19.83 -1.67 -14.57
CA CYS A 101 -18.83 -1.73 -13.51
C CYS A 101 -18.29 -3.16 -13.28
N LEU A 102 -19.18 -4.16 -13.35
CA LEU A 102 -18.82 -5.58 -13.25
C LEU A 102 -17.97 -6.03 -14.45
N ALA A 103 -18.40 -5.72 -15.68
CA ALA A 103 -17.65 -6.03 -16.90
C ALA A 103 -16.24 -5.42 -16.89
N ASP A 104 -16.09 -4.18 -16.41
CA ASP A 104 -14.77 -3.56 -16.21
C ASP A 104 -13.93 -4.27 -15.15
N ALA A 105 -14.55 -4.76 -14.07
CA ALA A 105 -13.86 -5.49 -13.01
C ALA A 105 -13.31 -6.82 -13.52
N GLU A 106 -14.12 -7.58 -14.26
CA GLU A 106 -13.68 -8.78 -14.96
C GLU A 106 -12.59 -8.50 -15.98
N ALA A 107 -12.75 -7.51 -16.86
CA ALA A 107 -11.75 -7.18 -17.86
C ALA A 107 -10.41 -6.76 -17.23
N ARG A 108 -10.45 -6.05 -16.10
CA ARG A 108 -9.26 -5.75 -15.28
C ARG A 108 -8.67 -7.01 -14.61
N ALA A 109 -9.50 -7.92 -14.10
CA ALA A 109 -9.04 -9.18 -13.51
C ALA A 109 -8.37 -10.10 -14.54
N ARG A 110 -9.00 -10.33 -15.70
CA ARG A 110 -8.44 -11.12 -16.81
C ARG A 110 -7.13 -10.52 -17.38
N ARG A 111 -6.98 -9.19 -17.35
CA ARG A 111 -5.69 -8.54 -17.66
C ARG A 111 -4.64 -8.81 -16.57
N ARG A 112 -4.97 -8.66 -15.29
CA ARG A 112 -4.04 -8.97 -14.18
C ARG A 112 -3.58 -10.44 -14.18
N ALA A 113 -4.46 -11.39 -14.48
CA ALA A 113 -4.12 -12.81 -14.55
C ALA A 113 -3.08 -13.11 -15.65
N ARG A 114 -3.38 -12.73 -16.91
CA ARG A 114 -2.45 -12.90 -18.04
C ARG A 114 -1.12 -12.15 -17.85
N ASP A 115 -1.17 -11.00 -17.18
CA ASP A 115 0.04 -10.26 -16.81
C ASP A 115 0.83 -10.92 -15.66
N ALA A 116 0.19 -11.67 -14.76
CA ALA A 116 0.86 -12.44 -13.72
C ALA A 116 1.54 -13.68 -14.32
N GLU A 117 0.85 -14.42 -15.19
CA GLU A 117 1.40 -15.54 -15.96
C GLU A 117 2.63 -15.11 -16.76
N ARG A 118 2.53 -14.02 -17.52
CA ARG A 118 3.65 -13.48 -18.30
C ARG A 118 4.84 -13.10 -17.41
N ARG A 119 4.60 -12.43 -16.28
CA ARG A 119 5.65 -12.06 -15.33
C ARG A 119 6.29 -13.27 -14.65
N ALA A 120 5.53 -14.31 -14.34
CA ALA A 120 6.09 -15.56 -13.81
C ALA A 120 7.04 -16.21 -14.83
N ALA A 121 6.66 -16.25 -16.11
CA ALA A 121 7.54 -16.72 -17.17
C ALA A 121 8.77 -15.83 -17.40
N GLU A 122 8.64 -14.50 -17.27
CA GLU A 122 9.76 -13.55 -17.28
C GLU A 122 10.72 -13.79 -16.10
N ASP A 123 10.17 -13.95 -14.88
CA ASP A 123 10.94 -14.14 -13.64
C ASP A 123 11.71 -15.47 -13.66
N VAL A 124 11.13 -16.56 -14.19
CA VAL A 124 11.84 -17.84 -14.40
C VAL A 124 13.02 -17.70 -15.38
N ARG A 125 12.82 -17.01 -16.52
CA ARG A 125 13.90 -16.77 -17.48
C ARG A 125 15.01 -15.90 -16.90
N PHE A 126 14.62 -14.87 -16.14
CA PHE A 126 15.55 -13.97 -15.47
C PHE A 126 16.40 -14.72 -14.42
N THR A 127 15.79 -15.58 -13.60
CA THR A 127 16.50 -16.45 -12.66
C THR A 127 17.50 -17.36 -13.36
N ALA A 128 17.11 -18.02 -14.45
CA ALA A 128 18.02 -18.89 -15.20
C ALA A 128 19.21 -18.11 -15.80
N ALA A 129 18.96 -16.93 -16.37
CA ALA A 129 20.00 -16.07 -16.93
C ALA A 129 20.95 -15.52 -15.84
N LEU A 130 20.40 -15.13 -14.67
CA LEU A 130 21.18 -14.70 -13.52
C LEU A 130 22.04 -15.85 -12.94
N THR A 131 21.53 -17.08 -12.89
CA THR A 131 22.31 -18.25 -12.47
C THR A 131 23.49 -18.49 -13.41
N ALA A 132 23.26 -18.42 -14.72
CA ALA A 132 24.32 -18.57 -15.72
C ALA A 132 25.38 -17.46 -15.62
N GLU A 133 24.97 -16.21 -15.39
CA GLU A 133 25.91 -15.09 -15.22
C GLU A 133 26.71 -15.17 -13.92
N ILE A 134 26.12 -15.66 -12.82
CA ILE A 134 26.86 -15.94 -11.58
C ILE A 134 27.95 -16.98 -11.84
N LEU A 135 27.62 -18.10 -12.50
CA LEU A 135 28.59 -19.16 -12.81
C LEU A 135 29.67 -18.70 -13.82
N ARG A 136 29.34 -17.74 -14.70
CA ARG A 136 30.30 -17.12 -15.63
C ARG A 136 31.31 -16.21 -14.92
N LEU A 137 30.89 -15.51 -13.87
CA LEU A 137 31.74 -14.61 -13.07
C LEU A 137 32.49 -15.35 -11.94
N PHE A 138 31.92 -16.44 -11.44
CA PHE A 138 32.40 -17.20 -10.28
C PHE A 138 32.38 -18.71 -10.60
N PRO A 139 33.29 -19.21 -11.44
CA PRO A 139 33.29 -20.60 -11.91
C PRO A 139 33.49 -21.65 -10.80
N GLY A 140 34.09 -21.28 -9.66
CA GLY A 140 34.25 -22.14 -8.48
C GLY A 140 33.02 -22.16 -7.56
N CYS A 141 31.98 -21.37 -7.85
CA CYS A 141 30.73 -21.35 -7.08
C CYS A 141 29.91 -22.62 -7.36
N PRO A 142 29.47 -23.38 -6.32
CA PRO A 142 28.62 -24.55 -6.53
C PRO A 142 27.33 -24.22 -7.28
N ALA A 143 26.95 -25.05 -8.26
CA ALA A 143 25.78 -24.80 -9.11
C ALA A 143 24.46 -24.61 -8.32
N GLY A 144 24.28 -25.35 -7.22
CA GLY A 144 23.15 -25.15 -6.30
C GLY A 144 23.20 -23.78 -5.61
N ARG A 145 24.35 -23.38 -5.07
CA ARG A 145 24.57 -22.06 -4.44
C ARG A 145 24.29 -20.92 -5.42
N ALA A 146 24.77 -21.00 -6.66
CA ALA A 146 24.48 -20.03 -7.71
C ALA A 146 22.99 -19.93 -8.03
N ARG A 147 22.27 -21.06 -8.05
CA ARG A 147 20.83 -21.12 -8.26
C ARG A 147 20.05 -20.49 -7.10
N ASP A 148 20.38 -20.83 -5.85
CA ASP A 148 19.76 -20.25 -4.65
C ASP A 148 19.90 -18.72 -4.62
N ILE A 149 21.10 -18.22 -4.97
CA ILE A 149 21.38 -16.78 -5.06
C ILE A 149 20.51 -16.13 -6.13
N ALA A 150 20.41 -16.75 -7.31
CA ALA A 150 19.59 -16.23 -8.39
C ALA A 150 18.10 -16.25 -8.03
N GLU A 151 17.58 -17.34 -7.46
CA GLU A 151 16.18 -17.45 -7.03
C GLU A 151 15.87 -16.37 -5.97
N HIS A 152 16.70 -16.23 -4.94
CA HIS A 152 16.53 -15.20 -3.90
C HIS A 152 16.62 -13.76 -4.44
N ALA A 153 17.53 -13.49 -5.37
CA ALA A 153 17.69 -12.17 -6.00
C ALA A 153 16.57 -11.83 -7.01
N SER A 154 15.93 -12.86 -7.58
CA SER A 154 14.79 -12.71 -8.51
C SER A 154 13.45 -12.47 -7.80
N VAL A 155 13.27 -12.92 -6.55
CA VAL A 155 12.01 -12.72 -5.80
C VAL A 155 11.67 -11.23 -5.69
N ARG A 156 10.51 -10.85 -6.24
CA ARG A 156 10.00 -9.48 -6.27
C ARG A 156 9.62 -8.96 -4.88
N GLY A 157 10.61 -8.51 -4.13
CA GLY A 157 10.42 -7.94 -2.78
C GLY A 157 11.71 -7.47 -2.13
N SER A 158 12.82 -8.19 -2.37
CA SER A 158 14.16 -7.97 -1.78
C SER A 158 14.81 -6.60 -2.12
N GLY A 159 14.28 -5.91 -3.14
CA GLY A 159 14.70 -4.54 -3.51
C GLY A 159 16.05 -4.45 -4.25
N ARG A 160 16.66 -5.57 -4.61
CA ARG A 160 18.00 -5.64 -5.24
C ARG A 160 17.93 -6.49 -6.51
N VAL A 161 18.75 -6.17 -7.50
CA VAL A 161 18.82 -6.80 -8.84
C VAL A 161 17.54 -6.63 -9.69
N GLY A 162 16.49 -7.48 -9.55
CA GLY A 162 15.40 -7.60 -10.54
C GLY A 162 14.59 -6.33 -10.89
N ARG A 163 14.69 -5.26 -10.07
CA ARG A 163 14.04 -3.96 -10.34
C ARG A 163 14.95 -2.83 -10.81
N SER A 164 16.28 -2.94 -10.69
CA SER A 164 17.20 -1.90 -11.20
C SER A 164 17.50 -2.12 -12.69
N ALA A 165 17.93 -1.06 -13.39
CA ALA A 165 18.34 -1.18 -14.80
C ALA A 165 19.57 -2.10 -14.93
N ALA A 166 20.60 -1.86 -14.11
CA ALA A 166 21.81 -2.69 -14.04
C ALA A 166 21.50 -4.17 -13.71
N GLY A 167 20.60 -4.42 -12.76
CA GLY A 167 20.23 -5.79 -12.40
C GLY A 167 19.40 -6.52 -13.47
N ARG A 168 18.52 -5.81 -14.19
CA ARG A 168 17.85 -6.37 -15.38
C ARG A 168 18.80 -6.59 -16.56
N ALA A 169 19.87 -5.80 -16.66
CA ALA A 169 20.92 -5.97 -17.66
C ALA A 169 21.96 -7.03 -17.27
N LEU A 170 21.83 -7.67 -16.10
CA LEU A 170 22.80 -8.61 -15.53
C LEU A 170 24.23 -8.03 -15.45
N ASP A 171 24.31 -6.75 -15.10
CA ASP A 171 25.58 -6.04 -14.92
C ASP A 171 26.48 -6.74 -13.89
N ALA A 172 27.75 -6.94 -14.22
CA ALA A 172 28.69 -7.72 -13.41
C ALA A 172 28.86 -7.17 -11.98
N ALA A 173 28.79 -5.85 -11.77
CA ALA A 173 28.84 -5.26 -10.42
C ALA A 173 27.53 -5.49 -9.66
N ALA A 174 26.38 -5.46 -10.34
CA ALA A 174 25.08 -5.79 -9.74
C ALA A 174 24.97 -7.28 -9.34
N VAL A 175 25.49 -8.18 -10.18
CA VAL A 175 25.55 -9.63 -9.91
C VAL A 175 26.53 -9.91 -8.77
N THR A 176 27.74 -9.34 -8.80
CA THR A 176 28.74 -9.44 -7.72
C THR A 176 28.17 -8.93 -6.39
N ALA A 177 27.41 -7.83 -6.39
CA ALA A 177 26.78 -7.31 -5.18
C ALA A 177 25.70 -8.26 -4.61
N ALA A 178 25.03 -9.05 -5.45
CA ALA A 178 24.07 -10.07 -5.03
C ALA A 178 24.77 -11.30 -4.42
N VAL A 179 25.83 -11.80 -5.08
CA VAL A 179 26.66 -12.90 -4.55
C VAL A 179 27.30 -12.49 -3.22
N ARG A 180 27.94 -11.31 -3.15
CA ARG A 180 28.48 -10.72 -1.91
C ARG A 180 27.44 -10.60 -0.79
N ALA A 181 26.17 -10.32 -1.13
CA ALA A 181 25.10 -10.27 -0.15
C ALA A 181 24.73 -11.66 0.38
N SER A 182 24.64 -12.68 -0.49
CA SER A 182 24.45 -14.07 -0.04
C SER A 182 25.58 -14.54 0.86
N VAL A 183 26.83 -14.35 0.43
CA VAL A 183 28.02 -14.81 1.18
C VAL A 183 28.05 -14.21 2.58
N ARG A 184 27.70 -12.92 2.70
CA ARG A 184 27.59 -12.26 4.01
C ARG A 184 26.63 -12.97 4.96
N HIS A 185 25.45 -13.39 4.50
CA HIS A 185 24.39 -13.89 5.36
C HIS A 185 24.51 -15.40 5.66
N LEU A 186 25.16 -16.18 4.79
CA LEU A 186 25.19 -17.64 4.88
C LEU A 186 26.58 -18.21 5.20
N ASP A 187 27.64 -17.53 4.76
CA ASP A 187 29.01 -18.00 4.87
C ASP A 187 29.81 -17.20 5.93
N THR A 188 29.16 -16.33 6.71
CA THR A 188 29.80 -15.56 7.79
C THR A 188 28.89 -15.35 9.02
N GLU A 189 29.50 -15.04 10.16
CA GLU A 189 28.85 -14.68 11.44
C GLU A 189 27.98 -13.40 11.43
N TYR A 190 27.77 -12.76 10.27
CA TYR A 190 27.12 -11.44 10.16
C TYR A 190 25.75 -11.37 10.86
N ASP A 191 24.90 -12.39 10.70
CA ASP A 191 23.58 -12.40 11.32
C ASP A 191 23.64 -12.60 12.84
N ALA A 192 24.62 -13.38 13.33
CA ALA A 192 24.90 -13.47 14.78
C ALA A 192 25.38 -12.13 15.36
N LEU A 193 26.22 -11.39 14.63
CA LEU A 193 26.63 -10.03 15.01
C LEU A 193 25.44 -9.06 15.07
N LEU A 194 24.48 -9.16 14.14
CA LEU A 194 23.26 -8.34 14.18
C LEU A 194 22.34 -8.71 15.35
N MET A 195 22.20 -10.00 15.67
CA MET A 195 21.45 -10.46 16.85
C MET A 195 22.10 -10.02 18.16
N ALA A 196 23.43 -9.98 18.22
CA ALA A 196 24.22 -9.37 19.30
C ALA A 196 24.18 -7.82 19.30
N ARG A 197 23.31 -7.20 18.48
CA ARG A 197 23.12 -5.75 18.33
C ARG A 197 24.36 -4.96 17.91
N VAL A 198 25.33 -5.60 17.26
CA VAL A 198 26.49 -4.91 16.67
C VAL A 198 26.01 -3.98 15.54
N PRO A 199 26.38 -2.69 15.52
CA PRO A 199 25.94 -1.78 14.47
C PRO A 199 26.33 -2.27 13.07
N HIS A 200 25.38 -2.23 12.12
CA HIS A 200 25.53 -2.75 10.75
C HIS A 200 26.87 -2.39 10.06
N GLY A 201 27.37 -1.17 10.24
CA GLY A 201 28.66 -0.75 9.67
C GLY A 201 29.86 -1.51 10.26
N ARG A 202 29.89 -1.72 11.58
CA ARG A 202 30.92 -2.50 12.26
C ARG A 202 30.81 -3.99 11.94
N ALA A 203 29.59 -4.53 11.90
CA ALA A 203 29.35 -5.91 11.50
C ALA A 203 29.85 -6.18 10.08
N ARG A 204 29.53 -5.30 9.11
CA ARG A 204 30.03 -5.40 7.72
C ARG A 204 31.55 -5.30 7.62
N ALA A 205 32.19 -4.46 8.42
CA ALA A 205 33.65 -4.30 8.41
C ALA A 205 34.36 -5.56 8.92
N ARG A 206 33.84 -6.21 9.99
CA ARG A 206 34.41 -7.46 10.52
C ARG A 206 34.40 -8.59 9.50
N VAL A 207 33.27 -8.82 8.85
CA VAL A 207 33.11 -9.94 7.90
C VAL A 207 33.65 -9.64 6.49
N ALA A 208 34.15 -8.43 6.22
CA ALA A 208 34.55 -8.01 4.88
C ALA A 208 35.63 -8.91 4.26
N ALA A 209 36.72 -9.18 5.01
CA ALA A 209 37.83 -10.00 4.55
C ALA A 209 37.42 -11.46 4.28
N ALA A 210 36.56 -12.04 5.14
CA ALA A 210 36.02 -13.39 4.94
C ALA A 210 35.18 -13.49 3.65
N ILE A 211 34.32 -12.49 3.39
CA ILE A 211 33.54 -12.43 2.15
C ILE A 211 34.45 -12.28 0.93
N ASP A 212 35.49 -11.43 1.02
CA ASP A 212 36.42 -11.19 -0.07
C ASP A 212 37.23 -12.44 -0.43
N ALA A 213 37.63 -13.23 0.57
CA ALA A 213 38.31 -14.51 0.37
C ALA A 213 37.42 -15.54 -0.36
N VAL A 214 36.16 -15.71 0.05
CA VAL A 214 35.20 -16.62 -0.61
C VAL A 214 34.94 -16.20 -2.06
N LEU A 215 34.74 -14.89 -2.30
CA LEU A 215 34.55 -14.37 -3.66
C LEU A 215 35.79 -14.56 -4.54
N ALA A 216 36.99 -14.41 -3.98
CA ALA A 216 38.25 -14.63 -4.71
C ALA A 216 38.44 -16.11 -5.09
N ALA A 217 38.21 -17.04 -4.17
CA ALA A 217 38.29 -18.48 -4.43
C ALA A 217 37.31 -18.92 -5.54
N TRP A 218 36.04 -18.49 -5.45
CA TRP A 218 35.06 -18.80 -6.48
C TRP A 218 35.36 -18.13 -7.83
N ALA A 219 36.00 -16.96 -7.86
CA ALA A 219 36.45 -16.31 -9.09
C ALA A 219 37.67 -17.03 -9.72
N ALA A 220 38.57 -17.58 -8.91
CA ALA A 220 39.72 -18.36 -9.36
C ALA A 220 39.35 -19.73 -9.96
N GLY A 221 38.13 -20.22 -9.71
CA GLY A 221 37.70 -21.56 -10.14
C GLY A 221 38.08 -22.67 -9.16
N GLU A 222 38.58 -22.32 -7.98
CA GLU A 222 38.93 -23.27 -6.92
C GLU A 222 37.63 -23.69 -6.21
N PRO A 223 37.27 -24.99 -6.21
CA PRO A 223 36.13 -25.47 -5.43
C PRO A 223 36.46 -25.31 -3.95
N CYS A 224 35.65 -24.53 -3.24
CA CYS A 224 35.85 -24.26 -1.82
C CYS A 224 35.63 -25.53 -0.98
N GLU A 225 36.73 -26.18 -0.58
CA GLU A 225 36.75 -26.98 0.63
C GLU A 225 36.67 -26.01 1.82
N PRO A 226 35.74 -26.19 2.78
CA PRO A 226 35.54 -25.23 3.85
C PRO A 226 36.82 -25.10 4.68
N PRO A 227 37.26 -23.87 5.06
CA PRO A 227 38.42 -23.71 5.91
C PRO A 227 38.15 -24.43 7.23
N ALA A 228 39.03 -25.39 7.57
CA ALA A 228 38.97 -26.09 8.83
C ALA A 228 38.93 -25.06 9.98
N ALA A 229 38.04 -25.28 10.95
CA ALA A 229 38.03 -24.48 12.16
C ALA A 229 39.45 -24.51 12.77
N GLY A 230 40.01 -23.33 13.03
CA GLY A 230 41.29 -23.22 13.74
C GLY A 230 41.17 -23.85 15.13
N PRO A 231 42.29 -24.33 15.71
CA PRO A 231 42.27 -25.09 16.95
C PRO A 231 41.64 -24.29 18.09
N ASP A 232 40.86 -24.98 18.90
CA ASP A 232 40.14 -24.42 20.03
C ASP A 232 41.11 -23.82 21.06
N ASP A 233 41.14 -22.48 21.17
CA ASP A 233 41.86 -21.82 22.25
C ASP A 233 41.03 -21.90 23.53
N ALA A 234 41.44 -22.79 24.43
CA ALA A 234 40.65 -23.24 25.56
C ALA A 234 40.46 -22.13 26.61
N CYS A 235 39.25 -21.54 26.66
CA CYS A 235 38.83 -20.77 27.82
C CYS A 235 38.28 -21.74 28.88
N GLU A 236 39.19 -22.21 29.74
CA GLU A 236 38.91 -23.12 30.86
C GLU A 236 37.86 -22.51 31.81
N PRO A 237 36.70 -23.16 32.04
CA PRO A 237 35.69 -22.66 32.96
C PRO A 237 36.14 -22.85 34.41
N PRO A 238 36.06 -21.83 35.28
CA PRO A 238 36.43 -21.98 36.69
C PRO A 238 35.47 -22.95 37.40
N ALA A 239 36.03 -23.74 38.32
CA ALA A 239 35.37 -24.86 38.96
C ALA A 239 34.09 -24.49 39.72
N ALA A 240 33.12 -25.41 39.71
CA ALA A 240 31.93 -25.35 40.56
C ALA A 240 32.32 -25.49 42.04
N GLY A 241 31.91 -24.52 42.86
CA GLY A 241 31.87 -24.64 44.32
C GLY A 241 30.55 -25.30 44.78
N PRO A 242 30.51 -25.90 45.98
CA PRO A 242 29.40 -26.73 46.40
C PRO A 242 28.18 -25.94 46.89
N ASP A 243 27.04 -26.56 46.64
CA ASP A 243 25.70 -26.39 47.21
C ASP A 243 25.59 -25.58 48.51
N ASP A 244 24.75 -24.55 48.50
CA ASP A 244 24.02 -24.10 49.69
C ASP A 244 22.55 -23.84 49.32
N ALA A 245 21.63 -24.21 50.21
CA ALA A 245 20.23 -24.41 49.87
C ALA A 245 19.36 -23.17 50.08
N CYS A 246 18.37 -22.95 49.22
CA CYS A 246 17.17 -22.22 49.60
C CYS A 246 15.92 -22.70 48.86
N GLU A 247 14.83 -22.75 49.61
CA GLU A 247 13.58 -23.48 49.35
C GLU A 247 12.56 -22.62 48.56
N PRO A 248 11.71 -23.20 47.69
CA PRO A 248 10.75 -22.43 46.89
C PRO A 248 9.43 -22.14 47.64
N PRO A 249 8.98 -20.88 47.75
CA PRO A 249 7.62 -20.58 48.22
C PRO A 249 6.58 -20.76 47.10
N ALA A 250 5.40 -21.25 47.49
CA ALA A 250 4.28 -21.54 46.60
C ALA A 250 3.44 -20.29 46.22
N ALA A 251 2.48 -20.50 45.32
CA ALA A 251 1.73 -19.48 44.59
C ALA A 251 0.77 -18.59 45.42
N GLY A 252 0.47 -17.40 44.88
CA GLY A 252 -0.67 -16.56 45.22
C GLY A 252 -1.22 -15.85 43.96
N PRO A 253 -2.55 -15.66 43.79
CA PRO A 253 -3.16 -15.13 42.56
C PRO A 253 -3.54 -13.64 42.61
N GLY A 254 -3.76 -13.04 41.43
CA GLY A 254 -4.11 -11.64 41.21
C GLY A 254 -2.96 -10.87 40.51
N ASP A 255 -3.18 -9.94 39.58
CA ASP A 255 -4.41 -9.27 39.15
C ASP A 255 -4.35 -8.94 37.64
N ALA A 256 -5.46 -8.53 37.02
CA ALA A 256 -5.55 -8.25 35.59
C ALA A 256 -4.97 -6.88 35.22
N CYS A 257 -3.86 -6.83 34.47
CA CYS A 257 -3.35 -5.59 33.87
C CYS A 257 -4.02 -5.28 32.53
N GLU A 258 -5.08 -4.49 32.58
CA GLU A 258 -5.69 -3.80 31.45
C GLU A 258 -4.73 -2.70 30.90
N PRO A 259 -4.45 -2.62 29.59
CA PRO A 259 -3.53 -1.63 29.04
C PRO A 259 -4.15 -0.22 28.99
N PRO A 260 -3.48 0.83 29.50
CA PRO A 260 -4.03 2.18 29.54
C PRO A 260 -4.11 2.86 28.17
N ALA A 261 -5.04 3.80 28.05
CA ALA A 261 -5.37 4.49 26.80
C ALA A 261 -4.22 5.37 26.26
N ALA A 262 -4.02 5.33 24.94
CA ALA A 262 -3.12 6.22 24.23
C ALA A 262 -3.68 7.67 24.21
N GLY A 263 -2.94 8.59 24.85
CA GLY A 263 -3.17 10.03 24.74
C GLY A 263 -2.72 10.60 23.38
N PRO A 264 -3.17 11.82 23.00
CA PRO A 264 -2.89 12.41 21.70
C PRO A 264 -1.49 13.04 21.62
N GLY A 265 -0.75 12.74 20.54
CA GLY A 265 0.56 13.34 20.25
C GLY A 265 0.63 13.85 18.80
N ASP A 266 0.95 15.14 18.67
CA ASP A 266 1.27 15.95 17.48
C ASP A 266 0.81 15.54 16.08
N ALA A 267 -0.05 16.40 15.51
CA ALA A 267 -0.26 16.50 14.07
C ALA A 267 0.75 17.48 13.46
N CYS A 268 1.55 17.03 12.48
CA CYS A 268 2.40 17.93 11.70
C CYS A 268 1.59 18.99 10.96
N GLU A 269 1.96 20.26 11.14
CA GLU A 269 1.34 21.42 10.52
C GLU A 269 1.78 21.56 9.04
N PRO A 270 0.85 21.74 8.07
CA PRO A 270 1.21 21.97 6.68
C PRO A 270 1.57 23.45 6.41
N PRO A 271 2.60 23.73 5.58
CA PRO A 271 3.05 25.11 5.36
C PRO A 271 2.01 25.98 4.63
N ALA A 272 1.96 27.26 5.02
CA ALA A 272 0.97 28.23 4.57
C ALA A 272 1.11 28.65 3.10
N ALA A 273 -0.02 29.02 2.49
CA ALA A 273 -0.06 29.55 1.12
C ALA A 273 0.63 30.91 1.00
N GLY A 274 1.60 31.01 0.09
CA GLY A 274 2.24 32.27 -0.29
C GLY A 274 1.25 33.23 -0.96
N ARG A 275 1.20 34.47 -0.47
CA ARG A 275 0.33 35.53 -1.00
C ARG A 275 0.90 36.10 -2.30
N ALA A 276 0.07 36.24 -3.33
CA ALA A 276 0.39 37.09 -4.48
C ALA A 276 0.03 38.55 -4.15
N SER A 277 0.98 39.47 -4.38
CA SER A 277 0.75 40.93 -4.32
C SER A 277 0.67 41.55 -5.72
N PRO A 278 -0.08 42.64 -5.94
CA PRO A 278 -0.44 43.10 -7.27
C PRO A 278 0.39 44.27 -7.83
N ALA A 279 0.68 44.20 -9.14
CA ALA A 279 1.06 45.27 -10.05
C ALA A 279 0.88 44.75 -11.51
N SER A 280 0.53 45.51 -12.55
CA SER A 280 -0.04 46.87 -12.64
C SER A 280 -0.80 47.04 -13.98
N ARG A 281 -1.42 48.21 -14.19
CA ARG A 281 -2.05 48.69 -15.45
C ARG A 281 -1.64 50.16 -15.67
N PRO A 282 -1.83 50.77 -16.86
CA PRO A 282 -1.76 50.29 -18.25
C PRO A 282 -0.71 51.16 -19.03
N PRO A 283 -0.75 51.36 -20.38
CA PRO A 283 -1.74 52.25 -21.01
C PRO A 283 -2.27 51.77 -22.39
N GLN A 284 -3.06 52.64 -23.05
CA GLN A 284 -3.86 52.42 -24.26
C GLN A 284 -3.07 52.73 -25.56
N GLY A 285 -3.49 52.22 -26.73
CA GLY A 285 -2.79 52.55 -28.00
C GLY A 285 -3.39 52.03 -29.32
N ARG A 286 -4.58 52.53 -29.69
CA ARG A 286 -5.18 52.66 -31.05
C ARG A 286 -4.79 51.72 -32.21
N ALA A 287 -5.86 51.13 -32.76
CA ALA A 287 -6.14 50.77 -34.15
C ALA A 287 -5.32 51.41 -35.29
N ARG A 288 -5.12 50.61 -36.34
CA ARG A 288 -5.43 50.97 -37.73
C ARG A 288 -6.14 49.80 -38.41
#